data_AF-A0A936CJA1-F1
#
_entry.id   AF-A0A936CJA1-F1
#
_cell.length_a   1.000
_cell.length_b   1.000
_cell.length_c   1.000
_cell.angle_alpha   90.00
_cell.angle_beta   90.00
_cell.angle_gamma   90.00
#
_symmetry.space_group_name_H-M   'P 1'
#
loop_
_entity.id
_entity.type
_entity.pdbx_description
1 polymer ?
#
loop_
_entity_poly.entity_id
_entity_poly.type
_entity_poly.pdbx_seq_one_letter_code
_entity_poly.pdbx_strand_id
1 'polypeptide(L)'
;MPNGATQGYYQFTNLEPGTYAVMFMTPTGYNPTESNAPGSVDTNDSDPNAQGTTPTVTVTSGGTNQTLDAGFYRPATIGNFVWMIQMAMESRMQENRGSMA
;
A
#
# COMPACT_ATOMS: atom_id res chain seq x y z
N MET A 1 -19.85 13.94 0.86
CA MET A 1 -18.95 15.07 0.55
C MET A 1 -19.07 15.36 -0.95
N PRO A 2 -19.33 16.60 -1.38
CA PRO A 2 -19.57 16.92 -2.79
C PRO A 2 -18.27 16.94 -3.61
N ASN A 3 -18.23 16.01 -4.55
CA ASN A 3 -17.62 16.01 -5.90
C ASN A 3 -16.54 17.07 -6.22
N GLY A 4 -15.25 16.67 -6.23
CA GLY A 4 -14.16 17.50 -6.79
C GLY A 4 -12.71 17.04 -6.57
N ALA A 5 -12.40 16.21 -5.58
CA ALA A 5 -11.03 15.73 -5.36
C ALA A 5 -10.77 14.42 -6.10
N THR A 6 -10.07 14.49 -7.23
CA THR A 6 -9.38 13.34 -7.83
C THR A 6 -8.41 12.72 -6.81
N GLN A 7 -8.41 11.39 -6.65
CA GLN A 7 -7.24 10.62 -6.18
C GLN A 7 -6.66 10.91 -4.77
N GLY A 8 -7.47 11.19 -3.76
CA GLY A 8 -7.01 11.14 -2.35
C GLY A 8 -6.42 12.43 -1.77
N TYR A 9 -6.43 13.55 -2.50
CA TYR A 9 -6.02 14.85 -1.99
C TYR A 9 -7.05 15.48 -1.03
N TYR A 10 -6.57 16.28 -0.08
CA TYR A 10 -7.37 17.09 0.84
C TYR A 10 -6.75 18.49 0.98
N GLN A 11 -7.54 19.49 1.40
CA GLN A 11 -7.05 20.85 1.61
C GLN A 11 -7.84 21.59 2.69
N PHE A 12 -7.12 22.34 3.53
CA PHE A 12 -7.67 23.36 4.41
C PHE A 12 -7.19 24.73 3.91
N THR A 13 -8.12 25.66 3.71
CA THR A 13 -7.83 27.01 3.21
C THR A 13 -8.31 28.07 4.21
N ASN A 14 -7.86 29.31 4.03
CA ASN A 14 -8.20 30.44 4.91
C ASN A 14 -7.84 30.19 6.38
N LEU A 15 -6.69 29.54 6.62
CA LEU A 15 -6.13 29.40 7.95
C LEU A 15 -5.49 30.71 8.38
N GLU A 16 -5.73 31.12 9.63
CA GLU A 16 -4.95 32.17 10.26
C GLU A 16 -3.50 31.71 10.46
N PRO A 17 -2.53 32.62 10.55
CA PRO A 17 -1.17 32.24 10.89
C PRO A 17 -1.12 31.52 12.25
N GLY A 18 -0.50 30.35 12.29
CA GLY A 18 -0.51 29.50 13.48
C GLY A 18 0.22 28.18 13.29
N THR A 19 0.21 27.36 14.34
CA THR A 19 0.78 26.02 14.33
C THR A 19 -0.34 24.98 14.31
N TYR A 20 -0.28 24.08 13.33
CA TYR A 20 -1.33 23.11 13.05
C TYR A 20 -0.75 21.70 12.94
N ALA A 21 -1.60 20.70 13.16
CA ALA A 21 -1.34 19.31 12.82
C ALA A 21 -2.61 18.71 12.19
N VAL A 22 -2.45 17.67 11.38
CA VAL A 22 -3.56 16.96 10.74
C VAL A 22 -3.69 15.58 11.40
N MET A 23 -4.93 15.15 11.67
CA MET A 23 -5.23 13.81 12.16
C MET A 23 -5.96 13.01 11.06
N PHE A 24 -5.40 11.87 10.71
CA PHE A 24 -5.97 10.92 9.77
C PHE A 24 -6.56 9.73 10.52
N MET A 25 -7.78 9.37 10.14
CA MET A 25 -8.43 8.16 10.65
C MET A 25 -8.11 6.99 9.74
N THR A 26 -7.56 5.90 10.29
CA THR A 26 -7.32 4.67 9.53
C THR A 26 -8.64 4.08 9.03
N PRO A 27 -8.80 3.90 7.70
CA PRO A 27 -10.00 3.28 7.16
C PRO A 27 -10.16 1.82 7.62
N THR A 28 -11.40 1.37 7.79
CA THR A 28 -11.69 -0.02 8.18
C THR A 28 -11.10 -1.01 7.18
N GLY A 29 -10.34 -1.99 7.67
CA GLY A 29 -9.71 -3.03 6.86
C GLY A 29 -8.36 -2.63 6.23
N TYR A 30 -7.83 -1.47 6.58
CA TYR A 30 -6.49 -1.02 6.18
C TYR A 30 -5.58 -0.91 7.41
N ASN A 31 -4.28 -0.92 7.15
CA ASN A 31 -3.23 -0.58 8.10
C ASN A 31 -2.49 0.68 7.60
N PRO A 32 -2.05 1.58 8.49
CA PRO A 32 -1.16 2.67 8.11
C PRO A 32 0.19 2.12 7.64
N THR A 33 0.84 2.83 6.73
CA THR A 33 2.25 2.63 6.37
C THR A 33 3.17 3.08 7.51
N GLU A 34 4.45 2.71 7.42
CA GLU A 34 5.47 3.21 8.35
C GLU A 34 5.65 4.72 8.17
N SER A 35 5.68 5.45 9.29
CA SER A 35 5.94 6.89 9.28
C SER A 35 7.40 7.16 8.92
N ASN A 36 7.65 8.08 7.98
CA ASN A 36 8.99 8.50 7.56
C ASN A 36 9.93 7.31 7.32
N ALA A 37 9.47 6.35 6.50
CA ALA A 37 10.17 5.09 6.26
C ALA A 37 11.65 5.32 5.86
N PRO A 38 12.59 4.47 6.27
CA PRO A 38 14.00 4.68 5.98
C PRO A 38 14.30 4.89 4.48
N GLY A 39 14.87 6.05 4.14
CA GLY A 39 15.21 6.41 2.75
C GLY A 39 14.10 7.11 1.96
N SER A 40 12.94 7.39 2.58
CA SER A 40 11.91 8.23 1.99
C SER A 40 12.24 9.73 2.12
N VAL A 41 11.50 10.54 1.38
CA VAL A 41 11.52 12.01 1.42
C VAL A 41 10.07 12.51 1.34
N ASP A 42 9.83 13.78 1.67
CA ASP A 42 8.49 14.43 1.73
C ASP A 42 7.56 14.23 0.51
N THR A 43 8.07 13.71 -0.61
CA THR A 43 7.28 13.42 -1.82
C THR A 43 6.74 11.99 -1.88
N ASN A 44 7.21 11.09 -1.00
CA ASN A 44 6.91 9.66 -1.06
C ASN A 44 6.89 8.94 0.30
N ASP A 45 6.75 9.67 1.41
CA ASP A 45 6.72 9.14 2.75
C ASP A 45 5.29 9.08 3.33
N SER A 46 5.18 9.14 4.65
CA SER A 46 3.92 9.23 5.38
C SER A 46 4.22 9.89 6.73
N ASP A 47 3.56 11.00 7.02
CA ASP A 47 3.84 11.79 8.23
C ASP A 47 3.22 11.26 9.53
N PRO A 48 2.02 10.66 9.55
CA PRO A 48 1.32 10.38 10.79
C PRO A 48 2.07 9.40 11.68
N ASN A 49 2.12 9.71 12.97
CA ASN A 49 2.53 8.76 13.99
C ASN A 49 1.51 7.60 14.14
N ALA A 50 1.78 6.67 15.05
CA ALA A 50 0.90 5.52 15.30
C ALA A 50 -0.54 5.90 15.74
N GLN A 51 -0.77 7.14 16.18
CA GLN A 51 -2.08 7.68 16.54
C GLN A 51 -2.77 8.41 15.36
N GLY A 52 -2.16 8.41 14.18
CA GLY A 52 -2.70 9.06 12.99
C GLY A 52 -2.48 10.58 12.96
N THR A 53 -1.62 11.14 13.82
CA THR A 53 -1.37 12.59 13.87
C THR A 53 -0.02 12.95 13.26
N THR A 54 0.00 13.96 12.39
CA THR A 54 1.24 14.46 11.78
C THR A 54 2.10 15.26 12.77
N PRO A 55 3.38 15.51 12.46
CA PRO A 55 4.12 16.59 13.09
C PRO A 55 3.41 17.94 12.93
N THR A 56 3.71 18.86 13.82
CA THR A 56 3.20 20.23 13.74
C THR A 56 3.88 21.02 12.63
N VAL A 57 3.11 21.76 11.84
CA VAL A 57 3.60 22.71 10.84
C VAL A 57 3.17 24.12 11.21
N THR A 58 4.04 25.09 10.95
CA THR A 58 3.71 26.52 11.12
C THR A 58 3.28 27.10 9.79
N VAL A 59 2.05 27.63 9.74
CA VAL A 59 1.52 28.38 8.61
C VAL A 59 1.67 29.87 8.90
N THR A 60 2.34 30.59 8.01
CA THR A 60 2.46 32.06 8.07
C THR A 60 1.40 32.71 7.19
N SER A 61 1.21 34.03 7.33
CA SER A 61 0.25 34.76 6.48
C SER A 61 0.63 34.64 5.00
N GLY A 62 -0.30 34.14 4.19
CA GLY A 62 -0.08 33.85 2.77
C GLY A 62 0.76 32.59 2.48
N GLY A 63 1.20 31.87 3.51
CA GLY A 63 1.96 30.62 3.38
C GLY A 63 1.08 29.40 3.12
N THR A 64 1.70 28.33 2.62
CA THR A 64 1.05 27.04 2.39
C THR A 64 1.99 25.90 2.75
N ASN A 65 1.45 24.82 3.29
CA ASN A 65 2.14 23.53 3.41
C ASN A 65 1.27 22.46 2.71
N GLN A 66 1.90 21.65 1.86
CA GLN A 66 1.25 20.57 1.10
C GLN A 66 1.99 19.24 1.24
N THR A 67 2.81 19.10 2.29
CA THR A 67 3.67 17.93 2.49
C THR A 67 3.05 16.90 3.43
N LEU A 68 1.94 17.25 4.10
CA LEU A 68 1.29 16.35 5.05
C LEU A 68 0.46 15.27 4.34
N ASP A 69 0.90 14.02 4.36
CA ASP A 69 0.22 12.90 3.71
C ASP A 69 0.16 11.62 4.57
N ALA A 70 -0.66 10.64 4.15
CA ALA A 70 -0.91 9.44 4.93
C ALA A 70 -1.14 8.23 4.03
N GLY A 71 -0.21 7.27 4.05
CA GLY A 71 -0.31 6.00 3.35
C GLY A 71 -1.09 4.94 4.14
N PHE A 72 -1.91 4.16 3.42
CA PHE A 72 -2.63 3.01 3.97
C PHE A 72 -2.60 1.84 2.99
N TYR A 73 -2.43 0.62 3.52
CA TYR A 73 -2.46 -0.61 2.73
C TYR A 73 -3.44 -1.62 3.31
N ARG A 74 -3.98 -2.47 2.45
CA ARG A 74 -4.82 -3.60 2.85
C ARG A 74 -4.06 -4.90 2.62
N PRO A 75 -3.78 -5.70 3.67
CA PRO A 75 -3.11 -6.97 3.48
C PRO A 75 -3.98 -7.92 2.66
N ALA A 76 -3.35 -8.71 1.80
CA ALA A 76 -3.97 -9.75 1.01
C ALA A 76 -3.12 -11.02 1.07
N THR A 77 -3.76 -12.17 0.95
CA THR A 77 -3.09 -13.48 0.88
C THR A 77 -3.42 -14.15 -0.45
N ILE A 78 -2.39 -14.70 -1.09
CA ILE A 78 -2.54 -15.57 -2.26
C ILE A 78 -2.19 -16.99 -1.80
N GLY A 79 -3.05 -17.96 -2.11
CA GLY A 79 -2.81 -19.38 -1.83
C GLY A 79 -3.24 -20.26 -2.99
N ASN A 80 -2.65 -21.46 -3.10
CA ASN A 80 -3.01 -22.67 -3.85
C ASN A 80 -1.74 -23.45 -4.26
N PHE A 81 -1.91 -24.69 -4.74
CA PHE A 81 -0.79 -25.54 -5.20
C PHE A 81 -0.47 -25.30 -6.68
N VAL A 82 0.82 -25.22 -7.03
CA VAL A 82 1.31 -25.31 -8.41
C VAL A 82 1.63 -26.78 -8.69
N TRP A 83 0.96 -27.37 -9.68
CA TRP A 83 1.22 -28.74 -10.10
C TRP A 83 2.23 -28.73 -11.25
N MET A 84 3.40 -29.32 -11.04
CA MET A 84 4.28 -29.68 -12.16
C MET A 84 3.69 -30.90 -12.85
N ILE A 85 3.25 -30.76 -14.10
CA ILE A 85 2.93 -31.91 -14.93
C ILE A 85 4.26 -32.52 -15.35
N GLN A 86 4.79 -33.45 -14.56
CA GLN A 86 5.83 -34.36 -15.04
C GLN A 86 5.17 -35.16 -16.16
N MET A 87 5.50 -34.88 -17.43
CA MET A 87 5.10 -35.78 -18.50
C MET A 87 5.71 -37.14 -18.17
N ALA A 88 4.86 -38.10 -17.80
CA ALA A 88 5.27 -39.46 -17.55
C ALA A 88 5.78 -40.03 -18.87
N MET A 89 7.09 -40.00 -19.07
CA MET A 89 7.73 -40.70 -20.17
C MET A 89 7.93 -42.16 -19.76
N GLU A 90 6.84 -42.89 -19.55
CA GLU A 90 6.89 -44.34 -19.34
C GLU A 90 5.88 -45.03 -20.27
N SER A 91 6.32 -45.26 -21.51
CA SER A 91 5.69 -46.23 -22.40
C SER A 91 6.71 -46.79 -23.37
N ARG A 92 7.79 -47.41 -22.84
CA ARG A 92 8.60 -48.37 -23.61
C ARG A 92 9.21 -49.39 -22.66
N MET A 93 8.43 -50.39 -22.24
CA MET A 93 8.90 -51.77 -21.93
C MET A 93 7.70 -52.68 -21.65
N GLN A 94 6.96 -53.12 -22.68
CA GLN A 94 6.18 -54.37 -22.62
C GLN A 94 5.57 -54.79 -23.98
N GLU A 95 6.39 -54.88 -25.01
CA GLU A 95 6.02 -55.66 -26.20
C GLU A 95 7.24 -56.43 -26.71
N ASN A 96 7.72 -57.38 -25.90
CA ASN A 96 8.55 -58.48 -26.42
C ASN A 96 8.44 -59.75 -25.55
N ARG A 97 7.22 -60.16 -25.21
CA ARG A 97 6.95 -61.49 -24.67
C ARG A 97 5.73 -62.08 -25.35
N GLY A 98 5.94 -62.77 -26.47
CA GLY A 98 4.91 -63.62 -27.06
C GLY A 98 5.06 -63.86 -28.55
N SER A 99 6.05 -64.65 -28.97
CA SER A 99 5.88 -65.51 -30.14
C SER A 99 6.52 -66.86 -29.83
N MET A 100 5.69 -67.79 -29.36
CA MET A 100 5.96 -69.22 -29.43
C MET A 100 5.36 -69.74 -30.73
N ALA A 101 6.21 -70.12 -31.67
CA ALA A 101 6.03 -71.18 -32.66
C ALA A 101 7.38 -71.41 -33.35
#